data_AF-A0A8T3RLT7-F1
#
_entry.id   AF-A0A8T3RLT7-F1
#
_cell.length_a   1.000
_cell.length_b   1.000
_cell.length_c   1.000
_cell.angle_alpha   90.00
_cell.angle_beta   90.00
_cell.angle_gamma   90.00
#
_symmetry.space_group_name_H-M   'P 1'
#
loop_
_entity.id
_entity.type
_entity.pdbx_description
1 polymer ?
#
loop_
_entity_poly.entity_id
_entity_poly.type
_entity_poly.pdbx_seq_one_letter_code
_entity_poly.pdbx_strand_id
1 'polypeptide(L)'
;MTHKRAPARLPARYLVASAWIALLSLAACHTDRSTQYGSAEMPHQLDIVADEEGCPTDVRARDQSPCTSEGVEGLCVQPGDWLVWSAEDAEGFRIRFERERTPLRRDCEMATSQDPLRCQVAEDAADGVYKYSVFLLGCEEELDPRIIVRRVR
;
A
#
# COMPACT_ATOMS: atom_id res chain seq x y z
N MET A 1 50.15 -62.85 -56.79
CA MET A 1 49.24 -63.99 -56.56
C MET A 1 48.02 -63.52 -55.78
N THR A 2 46.91 -64.14 -56.12
CA THR A 2 45.51 -63.75 -55.99
C THR A 2 44.95 -63.79 -54.56
N HIS A 3 43.80 -63.11 -54.38
CA HIS A 3 42.74 -63.33 -53.38
C HIS A 3 42.89 -62.61 -52.02
N LYS A 4 41.84 -62.10 -51.35
CA LYS A 4 40.37 -62.19 -51.48
C LYS A 4 39.73 -61.21 -50.46
N ARG A 5 38.58 -60.62 -50.85
CA ARG A 5 37.37 -60.32 -50.01
C ARG A 5 37.50 -59.33 -48.84
N ALA A 6 36.52 -58.52 -48.44
CA ALA A 6 35.15 -58.20 -48.84
C ALA A 6 34.72 -56.96 -47.99
N PRO A 7 33.59 -56.29 -48.27
CA PRO A 7 33.34 -54.90 -47.89
C PRO A 7 32.65 -54.77 -46.52
N ALA A 8 33.05 -53.75 -45.74
CA ALA A 8 32.36 -53.34 -44.52
C ALA A 8 31.62 -52.01 -44.74
N ARG A 9 30.32 -52.17 -45.03
CA ARG A 9 29.15 -51.37 -44.66
C ARG A 9 29.39 -49.91 -44.21
N LEU A 10 28.80 -49.00 -44.98
CA LEU A 10 28.60 -47.56 -44.72
C LEU A 10 27.96 -47.29 -43.34
N PRO A 11 28.38 -46.23 -42.62
CA PRO A 11 27.65 -45.73 -41.47
C PRO A 11 26.55 -44.74 -41.91
N ALA A 12 25.30 -45.15 -41.79
CA ALA A 12 24.15 -44.25 -41.85
C ALA A 12 24.02 -43.53 -40.50
N ARG A 13 24.62 -42.33 -40.43
CA ARG A 13 24.24 -41.29 -39.49
C ARG A 13 22.97 -40.59 -40.02
N TYR A 14 22.29 -39.87 -39.14
CA TYR A 14 20.99 -39.19 -39.33
C TYR A 14 19.80 -40.18 -39.19
N LEU A 15 18.75 -39.95 -38.40
CA LEU A 15 18.06 -38.70 -38.07
C LEU A 15 17.39 -38.77 -36.69
N VAL A 16 17.54 -37.66 -35.96
CA VAL A 16 16.52 -36.89 -35.22
C VAL A 16 15.40 -37.69 -34.53
N ALA A 17 15.53 -37.83 -33.21
CA ALA A 17 14.44 -38.19 -32.33
C ALA A 17 13.42 -37.03 -32.27
N SER A 18 12.22 -37.28 -32.75
CA SER A 18 11.07 -36.38 -32.73
C SER A 18 10.56 -36.22 -31.30
N ALA A 19 10.66 -34.99 -30.79
CA ALA A 19 10.05 -34.57 -29.53
C ALA A 19 8.53 -34.52 -29.70
N TRP A 20 7.83 -35.40 -28.99
CA TRP A 20 6.40 -35.32 -28.79
C TRP A 20 6.12 -34.33 -27.66
N ILE A 21 5.68 -33.12 -27.99
CA ILE A 21 5.07 -32.20 -27.02
C ILE A 21 3.57 -32.21 -27.28
N ALA A 22 2.88 -33.10 -26.57
CA ALA A 22 1.47 -32.95 -26.29
C ALA A 22 1.35 -32.29 -24.92
N LEU A 23 0.71 -31.13 -24.86
CA LEU A 23 -0.31 -30.80 -23.86
C LEU A 23 -0.85 -29.40 -24.14
N LEU A 24 -2.08 -29.38 -24.66
CA LEU A 24 -2.99 -28.27 -24.53
C LEU A 24 -3.15 -27.92 -23.05
N SER A 25 -2.98 -26.65 -22.71
CA SER A 25 -3.61 -26.04 -21.53
C SER A 25 -3.83 -24.56 -21.85
N LEU A 26 -4.77 -24.32 -22.76
CA LEU A 26 -5.43 -23.02 -22.85
C LEU A 26 -6.42 -22.90 -21.69
N ALA A 27 -6.35 -21.76 -21.02
CA ALA A 27 -7.38 -21.13 -20.23
C ALA A 27 -7.86 -21.88 -18.97
N ALA A 28 -7.35 -21.44 -17.82
CA ALA A 28 -8.22 -21.12 -16.70
C ALA A 28 -7.44 -20.24 -15.71
N CYS A 29 -7.82 -18.97 -15.70
CA CYS A 29 -7.76 -18.06 -14.57
C CYS A 29 -6.39 -17.93 -13.89
N HIS A 30 -5.59 -16.97 -14.37
CA HIS A 30 -4.93 -16.11 -13.39
C HIS A 30 -6.02 -15.65 -12.42
N THR A 31 -5.92 -16.10 -11.18
CA THR A 31 -6.61 -15.47 -10.06
C THR A 31 -6.00 -14.09 -9.96
N ASP A 32 -6.50 -13.17 -10.78
CA ASP A 32 -6.52 -11.76 -10.47
C ASP A 32 -7.27 -11.71 -9.13
N ARG A 33 -6.50 -11.71 -8.04
CA ARG A 33 -7.01 -11.42 -6.71
C ARG A 33 -7.26 -9.93 -6.69
N SER A 34 -8.16 -9.50 -7.56
CA SER A 34 -8.87 -8.25 -7.45
C SER A 34 -9.59 -8.40 -6.12
N THR A 35 -9.01 -7.76 -5.11
CA THR A 35 -9.66 -7.46 -3.85
C THR A 35 -11.08 -7.10 -4.17
N GLN A 36 -11.98 -7.96 -3.71
CA GLN A 36 -13.41 -7.78 -3.69
C GLN A 36 -13.68 -6.55 -2.85
N TYR A 37 -13.49 -5.37 -3.44
CA TYR A 37 -13.97 -4.10 -2.96
C TYR A 37 -15.49 -4.15 -3.13
N GLY A 38 -16.16 -4.85 -2.20
CA GLY A 38 -17.55 -4.53 -1.92
C GLY A 38 -17.57 -3.05 -1.59
N SER A 39 -18.31 -2.25 -2.37
CA SER A 39 -18.39 -0.78 -2.26
C SER A 39 -17.13 -0.16 -1.67
N ALA A 40 -16.08 0.02 -2.49
CA ALA A 40 -14.91 0.78 -2.06
C ALA A 40 -15.35 2.19 -1.66
N GLU A 41 -15.63 2.41 -0.38
CA GLU A 41 -15.58 3.73 0.19
C GLU A 41 -14.19 4.27 -0.15
N MET A 42 -14.16 5.36 -0.93
CA MET A 42 -12.91 5.94 -1.38
C MET A 42 -12.09 6.33 -0.14
N PRO A 43 -10.79 5.99 -0.09
CA PRO A 43 -9.97 6.34 1.06
C PRO A 43 -9.83 7.86 1.16
N HIS A 44 -9.91 8.39 2.37
CA HIS A 44 -9.65 9.80 2.65
C HIS A 44 -8.16 10.07 2.47
N GLN A 45 -7.82 10.98 1.55
CA GLN A 45 -6.44 11.30 1.23
C GLN A 45 -5.96 12.50 2.03
N LEU A 46 -4.82 12.33 2.70
CA LEU A 46 -4.16 13.35 3.51
C LEU A 46 -2.78 13.66 2.94
N ASP A 47 -2.57 14.91 2.53
CA ASP A 47 -1.25 15.40 2.12
C ASP A 47 -0.54 16.05 3.29
N ILE A 48 0.67 15.60 3.57
CA ILE A 48 1.62 16.27 4.44
C ILE A 48 2.34 17.31 3.58
N VAL A 49 2.06 18.58 3.84
CA VAL A 49 2.61 19.70 3.08
C VAL A 49 3.91 20.15 3.74
N ALA A 50 4.97 20.25 2.94
CA ALA A 50 6.26 20.77 3.37
C ALA A 50 6.47 22.23 2.91
N ASP A 51 7.30 22.98 3.64
CA ASP A 51 7.86 24.25 3.18
C ASP A 51 9.07 24.04 2.24
N GLU A 52 9.71 25.15 1.85
CA GLU A 52 10.89 25.14 0.99
C GLU A 52 12.12 24.47 1.64
N GLU A 53 12.14 24.34 2.96
CA GLU A 53 13.20 23.67 3.72
C GLU A 53 12.90 22.16 3.88
N GLY A 54 11.75 21.70 3.40
CA GLY A 54 11.32 20.31 3.47
C GLY A 54 10.64 19.95 4.80
N CYS A 55 10.26 20.96 5.60
CA CYS A 55 9.68 20.76 6.92
C CYS A 55 8.17 20.90 6.94
N PRO A 56 7.47 20.10 7.77
CA PRO A 56 6.03 19.98 7.67
C PRO A 56 5.35 21.27 8.16
N THR A 57 4.48 21.82 7.32
CA THR A 57 3.71 23.04 7.63
C THR A 57 2.22 22.79 7.80
N ASP A 58 1.67 21.77 7.16
CA ASP A 58 0.24 21.45 7.22
C ASP A 58 -0.05 19.97 6.92
N VAL A 59 -1.25 19.50 7.29
CA VAL A 59 -1.81 18.23 6.84
C VAL A 59 -3.20 18.47 6.26
N ARG A 60 -3.34 18.30 4.94
CA ARG A 60 -4.55 18.66 4.20
C ARG A 60 -5.30 17.43 3.72
N ALA A 61 -6.60 17.37 4.01
CA ALA A 61 -7.47 16.39 3.39
C ALA A 61 -7.83 16.83 1.96
N ARG A 62 -7.57 16.00 0.95
CA ARG A 62 -7.85 16.33 -0.47
C ARG A 62 -9.34 16.31 -0.78
N ASP A 63 -10.05 15.37 -0.17
CA ASP A 63 -11.41 14.99 -0.54
C ASP A 63 -12.45 15.42 0.49
N GLN A 64 -12.03 16.06 1.59
CA GLN A 64 -12.92 16.54 2.62
C GLN A 64 -12.47 17.87 3.22
N SER A 65 -13.45 18.72 3.54
CA SER A 65 -13.22 19.85 4.43
C SER A 65 -13.02 19.36 5.86
N PRO A 66 -12.19 20.06 6.66
CA PRO A 66 -12.09 19.75 8.07
C PRO A 66 -13.43 19.96 8.77
N CYS A 67 -13.64 19.22 9.86
CA CYS A 67 -14.82 19.31 10.70
C CYS A 67 -14.43 19.69 12.13
N THR A 68 -15.41 20.12 12.91
CA THR A 68 -15.19 20.53 14.30
C THR A 68 -15.96 19.63 15.27
N SER A 69 -15.30 19.20 16.34
CA SER A 69 -15.92 18.53 17.49
C SER A 69 -15.35 19.12 18.77
N GLU A 70 -16.20 19.49 19.72
CA GLU A 70 -15.78 20.06 21.01
C GLU A 70 -14.86 21.29 20.87
N GLY A 71 -15.04 22.07 19.79
CA GLY A 71 -14.20 23.24 19.49
C GLY A 71 -12.83 22.91 18.88
N VAL A 72 -12.57 21.64 18.56
CA VAL A 72 -11.33 21.17 17.92
C VAL A 72 -11.60 20.84 16.45
N GLU A 73 -10.77 21.36 15.55
CA GLU A 73 -10.82 21.06 14.12
C GLU A 73 -9.98 19.82 13.77
N GLY A 74 -10.44 19.01 12.80
CA GLY A 74 -9.73 17.82 12.32
C GLY A 74 -10.41 17.11 11.15
N LEU A 75 -9.83 16.00 10.70
CA LEU A 75 -10.45 15.14 9.67
C LEU A 75 -11.57 14.31 10.31
N CYS A 76 -12.79 14.43 9.76
CA CYS A 76 -13.92 13.58 10.17
C CYS A 76 -13.85 12.22 9.49
N VAL A 77 -13.98 11.15 10.28
CA VAL A 77 -13.93 9.77 9.79
C VAL A 77 -14.94 8.90 10.56
N GLN A 78 -15.25 7.74 10.01
CA GLN A 78 -16.06 6.70 10.63
C GLN A 78 -15.22 5.45 10.91
N PRO A 79 -15.65 4.59 11.86
CA PRO A 79 -15.10 3.24 11.96
C PRO A 79 -15.19 2.52 10.60
N GLY A 80 -14.10 1.87 10.20
CA GLY A 80 -14.00 1.16 8.91
C GLY A 80 -13.41 1.99 7.77
N ASP A 81 -13.39 3.33 7.87
CA ASP A 81 -12.83 4.22 6.85
C ASP A 81 -11.34 3.93 6.60
N TRP A 82 -10.92 4.11 5.35
CA TRP A 82 -9.50 4.07 4.96
C TRP A 82 -8.92 5.47 4.91
N LEU A 83 -7.75 5.65 5.51
CA LEU A 83 -6.95 6.87 5.48
C LEU A 83 -5.67 6.60 4.72
N VAL A 84 -5.26 7.55 3.88
CA VAL A 84 -4.01 7.47 3.13
C VAL A 84 -3.23 8.76 3.33
N TRP A 85 -2.07 8.68 3.98
CA TRP A 85 -1.15 9.80 4.08
C TRP A 85 -0.10 9.74 2.99
N SER A 86 0.19 10.89 2.38
CA SER A 86 1.27 11.08 1.41
C SER A 86 2.07 12.32 1.77
N ALA A 87 3.38 12.26 1.58
CA ALA A 87 4.25 13.44 1.58
C ALA A 87 4.91 13.50 0.20
N GLU A 88 4.49 14.44 -0.64
CA GLU A 88 5.17 14.70 -1.91
C GLU A 88 6.51 15.41 -1.62
N ASP A 89 7.54 15.10 -2.40
CA ASP A 89 8.86 15.73 -2.34
C ASP A 89 9.63 15.61 -1.00
N ALA A 90 9.23 14.70 -0.11
CA ALA A 90 9.94 14.38 1.13
C ALA A 90 10.72 13.06 1.05
N GLU A 91 11.81 12.93 1.81
CA GLU A 91 12.56 11.65 1.94
C GLU A 91 11.76 10.54 2.65
N GLY A 92 10.65 10.93 3.27
CA GLY A 92 9.71 10.09 3.97
C GLY A 92 9.10 10.83 5.16
N PHE A 93 8.17 10.18 5.82
CA PHE A 93 7.48 10.73 6.97
C PHE A 93 7.24 9.68 8.04
N ARG A 94 6.93 10.15 9.24
CA ARG A 94 6.51 9.32 10.36
C ARG A 94 5.22 9.86 10.96
N ILE A 95 4.31 8.95 11.26
CA ILE A 95 3.07 9.22 11.98
C ILE A 95 3.12 8.50 13.32
N ARG A 96 2.75 9.20 14.39
CA ARG A 96 2.70 8.64 15.73
C ARG A 96 1.45 9.12 16.46
N PHE A 97 0.61 8.19 16.88
CA PHE A 97 -0.45 8.48 17.83
C PHE A 97 0.09 8.50 19.26
N GLU A 98 -0.56 9.24 20.16
CA GLU A 98 -0.30 9.11 21.59
C GLU A 98 -0.53 7.65 22.01
N ARG A 99 0.45 7.04 22.70
CA ARG A 99 0.38 5.64 23.13
C ARG A 99 -0.94 5.41 23.88
N GLU A 100 -1.63 4.32 23.53
CA GLU A 100 -2.94 3.89 24.06
C GLU A 100 -4.19 4.62 23.51
N ARG A 101 -4.05 5.60 22.61
CA ARG A 101 -5.20 6.34 22.04
C ARG A 101 -5.10 6.53 20.53
N THR A 102 -5.05 5.43 19.79
CA THR A 102 -5.23 5.46 18.33
C THR A 102 -6.64 5.01 17.93
N PRO A 103 -7.26 5.61 16.91
CA PRO A 103 -8.48 5.09 16.30
C PRO A 103 -8.16 4.05 15.22
N LEU A 104 -6.89 3.78 14.93
CA LEU A 104 -6.45 2.93 13.83
C LEU A 104 -6.21 1.49 14.30
N ARG A 105 -6.15 0.57 13.33
CA ARG A 105 -5.68 -0.79 13.58
C ARG A 105 -4.21 -0.79 14.04
N ARG A 106 -3.83 -1.79 14.85
CA ARG A 106 -2.53 -1.86 15.57
C ARG A 106 -1.28 -1.72 14.71
N ASP A 107 -1.36 -2.04 13.43
CA ASP A 107 -0.26 -1.90 12.46
C ASP A 107 0.03 -0.44 12.06
N CYS A 108 -0.83 0.50 12.46
CA CYS A 108 -0.76 1.91 12.06
C CYS A 108 -0.54 2.90 13.21
N GLU A 109 -0.34 2.43 14.45
CA GLU A 109 -0.18 3.31 15.62
C GLU A 109 1.10 4.16 15.55
N MET A 110 2.14 3.58 14.96
CA MET A 110 3.41 4.22 14.68
C MET A 110 3.95 3.68 13.36
N ALA A 111 4.01 4.54 12.35
CA ALA A 111 4.45 4.15 11.02
C ALA A 111 5.50 5.13 10.52
N THR A 112 6.47 4.62 9.79
CA THR A 112 7.45 5.41 9.03
C THR A 112 7.41 4.90 7.61
N SER A 113 7.29 5.81 6.65
CA SER A 113 7.08 5.44 5.25
C SER A 113 7.72 6.46 4.31
N GLN A 114 8.25 5.97 3.19
CA GLN A 114 8.66 6.78 2.04
C GLN A 114 7.57 6.77 0.95
N ASP A 115 6.66 5.80 1.02
CA ASP A 115 5.50 5.66 0.15
C ASP A 115 4.23 6.12 0.87
N PRO A 116 3.11 6.31 0.15
CA PRO A 116 1.83 6.58 0.79
C PRO A 116 1.48 5.52 1.84
N LEU A 117 1.18 5.97 3.07
CA LEU A 117 0.80 5.10 4.17
C LEU A 117 -0.71 4.93 4.19
N ARG A 118 -1.18 3.69 4.09
CA ARG A 118 -2.62 3.37 4.13
C ARG A 118 -2.99 2.65 5.41
N CYS A 119 -3.97 3.19 6.14
CA CYS A 119 -4.47 2.62 7.39
C CYS A 119 -5.99 2.61 7.43
N GLN A 120 -6.54 1.66 8.18
CA GLN A 120 -7.98 1.61 8.43
C GLN A 120 -8.29 2.11 9.84
N VAL A 121 -9.34 2.91 9.98
CA VAL A 121 -9.96 3.19 11.27
C VAL A 121 -10.56 1.90 11.80
N ALA A 122 -10.22 1.52 13.04
CA ALA A 122 -10.70 0.28 13.63
C ALA A 122 -12.23 0.28 13.74
N GLU A 123 -12.86 -0.84 13.43
CA GLU A 123 -14.33 -1.01 13.49
C GLU A 123 -14.89 -0.76 14.92
N ASP A 124 -14.08 -1.05 15.94
CA ASP A 124 -14.39 -0.82 17.35
C ASP A 124 -13.88 0.52 17.89
N ALA A 125 -13.36 1.40 17.04
CA ALA A 125 -12.93 2.74 17.45
C ALA A 125 -14.07 3.50 18.15
N ALA A 126 -13.76 4.13 19.28
CA ALA A 126 -14.72 4.96 19.99
C ALA A 126 -14.96 6.27 19.23
N ASP A 127 -16.13 6.89 19.45
CA ASP A 127 -16.33 8.26 18.98
C ASP A 127 -15.41 9.18 19.81
N GLY A 128 -14.76 10.15 19.16
CA GLY A 128 -13.87 11.07 19.88
C GLY A 128 -12.84 11.77 19.00
N VAL A 129 -12.05 12.62 19.66
CA VAL A 129 -10.94 13.35 19.04
C VAL A 129 -9.61 12.66 19.35
N TYR A 130 -8.90 12.28 18.30
CA TYR A 130 -7.64 11.55 18.36
C TYR A 130 -6.49 12.44 17.87
N LYS A 131 -5.50 12.60 18.74
CA LYS A 131 -4.28 13.37 18.46
C LYS A 131 -3.22 12.47 17.85
N TYR A 132 -2.52 12.99 16.85
CA TYR A 132 -1.34 12.35 16.30
C TYR A 132 -0.32 13.41 15.91
N SER A 133 0.95 12.98 15.88
CA SER A 133 2.07 13.80 15.43
C SER A 133 2.57 13.30 14.07
N VAL A 134 2.94 14.24 13.20
CA VAL A 134 3.55 14.01 11.90
C VAL A 134 4.94 14.62 11.87
N PHE A 135 5.91 13.85 11.38
CA PHE A 135 7.29 14.25 11.19
C PHE A 135 7.68 14.00 9.73
N LEU A 136 8.38 14.93 9.10
CA LEU A 136 9.14 14.64 7.88
C LEU A 136 10.55 14.23 8.27
N LEU A 137 11.08 13.19 7.61
CA LEU A 137 12.43 12.72 7.89
C LEU A 137 13.44 13.80 7.51
N GLY A 138 14.30 14.17 8.47
CA GLY A 138 15.28 15.25 8.28
C GLY A 138 14.88 16.59 8.90
N CYS A 139 13.65 16.73 9.38
CA CYS A 139 13.19 17.94 10.10
C CYS A 139 13.03 17.68 11.61
N GLU A 140 13.22 18.74 12.40
CA GLU A 140 13.06 18.71 13.86
C GLU A 140 11.63 19.09 14.29
N GLU A 141 10.89 19.74 13.41
CA GLU A 141 9.52 20.19 13.59
C GLU A 141 8.53 19.01 13.52
N GLU A 142 7.51 19.07 14.37
CA GLU A 142 6.37 18.16 14.34
C GLU A 142 5.07 18.94 14.13
N LEU A 143 4.15 18.37 13.36
CA LEU A 143 2.76 18.83 13.30
C LEU A 143 1.90 17.96 14.19
N ASP A 144 0.90 18.56 14.84
CA ASP A 144 -0.05 17.88 15.71
C ASP A 144 -1.50 17.95 15.20
N PRO A 145 -1.83 17.33 14.06
CA PRO A 145 -3.19 17.25 13.53
C PRO A 145 -4.15 16.39 14.39
N ARG A 146 -5.43 16.38 13.99
CA ARG A 146 -6.51 15.66 14.68
C ARG A 146 -7.34 14.81 13.71
N ILE A 147 -7.73 13.63 14.17
CA ILE A 147 -8.78 12.79 13.57
C ILE A 147 -9.98 12.82 14.50
N ILE A 148 -11.18 12.99 13.95
CA ILE A 148 -12.44 13.01 14.68
C ILE A 148 -13.26 11.81 14.20
N VAL A 149 -13.35 10.79 15.05
CA VAL A 149 -14.18 9.61 14.76
C VAL A 149 -15.60 9.87 15.22
N ARG A 150 -16.58 9.68 14.34
CA ARG A 150 -18.00 9.77 14.68
C ARG A 150 -18.82 8.78 13.86
N ARG A 151 -19.56 7.89 14.53
CA ARG A 151 -20.57 7.05 13.85
C ARG A 151 -21.68 7.90 13.27
N VAL A 152 -22.07 7.64 12.01
CA VAL A 152 -23.32 8.16 11.46
C VAL A 152 -24.47 7.46 12.18
N ARG A 153 -25.34 8.26 12.80
CA ARG A 153 -26.58 7.79 13.41
C ARG A 153 -27.73 7.93 12.45
#